data_AF-A0A183CQ23-F1
#
_entry.id   AF-A0A183CQ23-F1
#
_cell.length_a   1.000
_cell.length_b   1.000
_cell.length_c   1.000
_cell.angle_alpha   90.00
_cell.angle_beta   90.00
_cell.angle_gamma   90.00
#
_symmetry.space_group_name_H-M   'P 1'
#
loop_
_entity.id
_entity.type
_entity.pdbx_description
1 polymer ?
#
loop_
_entity_poly.entity_id
_entity_poly.type
_entity_poly.pdbx_seq_one_letter_code
_entity_poly.pdbx_strand_id
1 'polypeptide(L)'
;GNVLSLVTDKYGSFVIEHVIEHGLLEDRERIVRSLQGDIMKNGHHKGFCNVINKCLIFGTTEQKNALIDEVCTDNGFGRLPLLEMMKHRFGNTVVQKMLNVADSARRNKMMFAIKTAQLKNTKNRSSKSLSTVRGGAE
;
A
#
# COMPACT_ATOMS: atom_id res chain seq x y z
N GLY A 1 3.42 -17.79 16.51
CA GLY A 1 2.37 -18.06 15.51
C GLY A 1 2.53 -17.11 14.35
N ASN A 2 2.19 -17.52 13.13
CA ASN A 2 2.36 -16.68 11.95
C ASN A 2 1.23 -15.61 11.89
N VAL A 3 1.51 -14.37 12.30
CA VAL A 3 0.53 -13.26 12.27
C VAL A 3 -0.07 -13.11 10.87
N LEU A 4 0.76 -13.22 9.82
CA LEU A 4 0.30 -13.08 8.45
C LEU A 4 -0.75 -14.14 8.08
N SER A 5 -0.59 -15.39 8.53
CA SER A 5 -1.57 -16.44 8.22
C SER A 5 -2.94 -16.15 8.83
N LEU A 6 -2.98 -15.55 10.04
CA LEU A 6 -4.23 -15.12 10.66
C LEU A 6 -4.82 -13.92 9.92
N VAL A 7 -4.00 -12.95 9.52
CA VAL A 7 -4.45 -11.77 8.76
C VAL A 7 -5.03 -12.12 7.39
N THR A 8 -4.53 -13.17 6.75
CA THR A 8 -5.07 -13.68 5.49
C THR A 8 -6.21 -14.68 5.65
N ASP A 9 -6.45 -15.17 6.87
CA ASP A 9 -7.58 -16.04 7.17
C ASP A 9 -8.90 -15.24 7.29
N LYS A 10 -10.01 -15.87 6.87
CA LYS A 10 -11.35 -15.26 6.86
C LYS A 10 -11.83 -14.85 8.25
N TYR A 11 -11.47 -15.60 9.29
CA TYR A 11 -11.89 -15.35 10.67
C TYR A 11 -10.75 -14.78 11.51
N GLY A 12 -9.52 -15.22 11.26
CA GLY A 12 -8.31 -14.76 11.91
C GLY A 12 -8.09 -13.25 11.76
N SER A 13 -8.49 -12.65 10.63
CA SER A 13 -8.31 -11.21 10.43
C SER A 13 -9.08 -10.41 11.48
N PHE A 14 -10.29 -10.85 11.86
CA PHE A 14 -11.09 -10.17 12.88
C PHE A 14 -10.46 -10.25 14.28
N VAL A 15 -9.78 -11.35 14.59
CA VAL A 15 -9.02 -11.48 15.85
C VAL A 15 -7.87 -10.47 15.87
N ILE A 16 -7.14 -10.36 14.76
CA ILE A 16 -6.03 -9.40 14.65
C ILE A 16 -6.53 -7.95 14.70
N GLU A 17 -7.64 -7.64 14.02
CA GLU A 17 -8.29 -6.33 14.11
C GLU A 17 -8.67 -6.00 15.56
N HIS A 18 -9.25 -6.96 16.29
CA HIS A 18 -9.62 -6.78 17.69
C HIS A 18 -8.41 -6.49 18.59
N VAL A 19 -7.30 -7.21 18.41
CA VAL A 19 -6.06 -6.98 19.16
C VAL A 19 -5.46 -5.61 18.83
N ILE A 20 -5.50 -5.17 17.56
CA ILE A 20 -5.06 -3.82 17.21
C ILE A 20 -5.91 -2.77 17.92
N GLU A 21 -7.22 -2.96 18.00
CA GLU A 21 -8.14 -1.98 18.62
C GLU A 21 -8.02 -1.91 20.14
N HIS A 22 -8.08 -3.06 20.80
CA HIS A 22 -8.30 -3.17 22.25
C HIS A 22 -7.15 -3.85 23.01
N GLY A 23 -6.20 -4.45 22.30
CA GLY A 23 -5.07 -5.15 22.90
C GLY A 23 -4.01 -4.24 23.48
N LEU A 24 -2.98 -4.86 24.05
CA LEU A 24 -1.84 -4.16 24.61
C LEU A 24 -1.01 -3.49 23.52
N LEU A 25 -0.34 -2.39 23.86
CA LEU A 25 0.54 -1.67 22.93
C LEU A 25 1.64 -2.57 22.37
N GLU A 26 2.20 -3.45 23.19
CA GLU A 26 3.24 -4.40 22.80
C GLU A 26 2.75 -5.41 21.75
N ASP A 27 1.52 -5.91 21.90
CA ASP A 27 0.93 -6.85 20.95
C ASP A 27 0.61 -6.16 19.63
N ARG A 28 0.06 -4.94 19.68
CA ARG A 28 -0.13 -4.10 18.49
C ARG A 28 1.20 -3.87 17.78
N GLU A 29 2.25 -3.54 18.51
CA GLU A 29 3.58 -3.31 17.95
C GLU A 29 4.15 -4.57 17.28
N ARG A 30 4.04 -5.73 17.93
CA ARG A 30 4.43 -7.02 17.33
C ARG A 30 3.66 -7.33 16.06
N ILE A 31 2.36 -7.04 16.03
CA ILE A 31 1.52 -7.21 14.83
C ILE A 31 2.02 -6.29 13.72
N VAL A 32 2.16 -4.99 13.96
CA VAL A 32 2.64 -4.03 12.95
C VAL A 32 4.00 -4.46 12.39
N ARG A 33 4.94 -4.81 13.27
CA ARG A 33 6.27 -5.31 12.86
C ARG A 33 6.18 -6.58 12.00
N SER A 34 5.25 -7.48 12.32
CA SER A 34 5.05 -8.72 11.56
C SER A 34 4.42 -8.51 10.17
N LEU A 35 3.82 -7.35 9.91
CA LEU A 35 3.21 -7.01 8.61
C LEU A 35 4.14 -6.21 7.71
N GLN A 36 5.23 -5.68 8.27
CA GLN A 36 6.21 -4.93 7.51
C GLN A 36 6.95 -5.84 6.52
N GLY A 37 7.11 -5.37 5.30
CA GLY A 37 7.69 -6.12 4.19
C GLY A 37 6.70 -6.97 3.39
N ASP A 38 5.45 -7.09 3.87
CA ASP A 38 4.42 -7.89 3.22
C ASP A 38 3.39 -7.05 2.43
N ILE A 39 3.47 -5.71 2.48
CA ILE A 39 2.48 -4.84 1.82
C ILE A 39 2.48 -5.04 0.31
N MET A 40 3.65 -5.17 -0.32
CA MET A 40 3.75 -5.42 -1.76
C MET A 40 3.00 -6.69 -2.19
N LYS A 41 3.12 -7.76 -1.40
CA LYS A 41 2.55 -9.06 -1.73
C LYS A 41 1.06 -9.12 -1.41
N ASN A 42 0.63 -8.50 -0.31
CA ASN A 42 -0.70 -8.69 0.26
C ASN A 42 -1.61 -7.47 0.16
N GLY A 43 -1.15 -6.36 -0.44
CA GLY A 43 -1.91 -5.11 -0.59
C GLY A 43 -3.18 -5.20 -1.45
N HIS A 44 -3.47 -6.37 -2.02
CA HIS A 44 -4.72 -6.70 -2.71
C HIS A 44 -5.70 -7.50 -1.83
N HIS A 45 -5.22 -8.13 -0.76
CA HIS A 45 -6.00 -9.03 0.08
C HIS A 45 -6.90 -8.25 1.05
N LYS A 46 -8.18 -8.63 1.16
CA LYS A 46 -9.16 -7.91 1.98
C LYS A 46 -8.77 -7.87 3.47
N GLY A 47 -8.47 -9.03 4.07
CA GLY A 47 -8.12 -9.14 5.49
C GLY A 47 -6.88 -8.31 5.85
N PHE A 48 -5.79 -8.49 5.09
CA PHE A 48 -4.59 -7.66 5.17
C PHE A 48 -4.88 -6.17 5.09
N CYS A 49 -5.59 -5.69 4.07
CA CYS A 49 -5.92 -4.27 3.94
C CYS A 49 -6.80 -3.74 5.08
N ASN A 50 -7.73 -4.54 5.60
CA ASN A 50 -8.51 -4.17 6.78
C ASN A 50 -7.63 -4.00 8.02
N VAL A 51 -6.72 -4.95 8.25
CA VAL A 51 -5.77 -4.91 9.36
C VAL A 51 -4.84 -3.70 9.25
N ILE A 52 -4.29 -3.41 8.06
CA ILE A 52 -3.50 -2.18 7.84
C ILE A 52 -4.33 -0.92 8.14
N ASN A 53 -5.61 -0.88 7.74
CA ASN A 53 -6.48 0.24 8.09
C ASN A 53 -6.65 0.41 9.61
N LYS A 54 -6.76 -0.69 10.37
CA LYS A 54 -6.79 -0.63 11.83
C LYS A 54 -5.46 -0.09 12.38
N CYS A 55 -4.33 -0.53 11.86
CA CYS A 55 -3.02 0.02 12.23
C CYS A 55 -2.93 1.54 11.97
N LEU A 56 -3.50 2.02 10.85
CA LEU A 56 -3.53 3.45 10.53
C LEU A 56 -4.44 4.29 11.47
N ILE A 57 -5.42 3.66 12.11
CA ILE A 57 -6.31 4.32 13.06
C ILE A 57 -5.70 4.27 14.47
N PHE A 58 -5.37 3.08 14.97
CA PHE A 58 -5.01 2.82 16.37
C PHE A 58 -3.50 2.75 16.63
N GLY A 59 -2.67 2.64 15.58
CA GLY A 59 -1.21 2.62 15.73
C GLY A 59 -0.65 3.93 16.27
N THR A 60 0.59 3.89 16.76
CA THR A 60 1.35 5.11 17.09
C THR A 60 1.78 5.84 15.81
N THR A 61 2.22 7.09 15.94
CA THR A 61 2.74 7.87 14.82
C THR A 61 3.89 7.14 14.12
N GLU A 62 4.78 6.52 14.87
CA GLU A 62 5.94 5.77 14.37
C GLU A 62 5.50 4.54 13.57
N GLN A 63 4.51 3.81 14.09
CA GLN A 63 3.95 2.62 13.42
C GLN A 63 3.27 3.00 12.09
N LYS A 64 2.48 4.08 12.08
CA LYS A 64 1.84 4.59 10.86
C LYS A 64 2.88 5.02 9.84
N ASN A 65 3.88 5.77 10.29
CA ASN A 65 4.96 6.26 9.46
C ASN A 65 5.75 5.11 8.81
N ALA A 66 6.05 4.06 9.55
CA ALA A 66 6.75 2.89 9.00
C ALA A 66 5.95 2.20 7.88
N LEU A 67 4.64 2.03 8.04
CA LEU A 67 3.77 1.46 6.99
C LEU A 67 3.69 2.38 5.75
N ILE A 68 3.67 3.70 5.95
CA ILE A 68 3.62 4.69 4.86
C ILE A 68 4.98 4.75 4.12
N ASP A 69 6.09 4.67 4.85
CA ASP A 69 7.42 4.67 4.27
C ASP A 69 7.65 3.39 3.45
N GLU A 70 7.14 2.25 3.91
CA GLU A 70 7.20 0.99 3.15
C GLU A 70 6.53 1.12 1.78
N VAL A 71 5.32 1.69 1.70
CA VAL A 71 4.64 1.83 0.39
C VAL A 71 5.34 2.81 -0.55
N CYS A 72 6.15 3.73 0.01
CA CYS A 72 6.93 4.70 -0.74
C CYS A 72 8.33 4.19 -1.13
N THR A 73 8.74 3.02 -0.65
CA THR A 73 10.06 2.45 -0.91
C THR A 73 9.99 1.50 -2.09
N ASP A 74 10.86 1.70 -3.08
CA ASP A 74 11.04 0.74 -4.18
C ASP A 74 11.95 -0.39 -3.69
N ASN A 75 11.45 -1.62 -3.72
CA ASN A 75 12.18 -2.80 -3.26
C ASN A 75 13.19 -3.32 -4.32
N GLY A 76 13.69 -2.44 -5.20
CA GLY A 76 14.68 -2.76 -6.23
C GLY A 76 14.10 -3.34 -7.53
N PHE A 77 12.77 -3.42 -7.66
CA PHE A 77 12.09 -4.00 -8.83
C PHE A 77 11.44 -2.96 -9.73
N GLY A 78 11.67 -1.66 -9.47
CA GLY A 78 11.05 -0.58 -10.24
C GLY A 78 9.54 -0.46 -9.99
N ARG A 79 9.04 -1.07 -8.91
CA ARG A 79 7.62 -1.12 -8.56
C ARG A 79 7.42 -0.67 -7.13
N LEU A 80 6.65 0.39 -6.95
CA LEU A 80 6.26 0.90 -5.64
C LEU A 80 5.00 0.18 -5.15
N PRO A 81 4.98 -0.35 -3.91
CA PRO A 81 3.76 -0.96 -3.36
C PRO A 81 2.57 -0.01 -3.42
N LEU A 82 2.80 1.29 -3.20
CA LEU A 82 1.80 2.34 -3.34
C LEU A 82 1.04 2.27 -4.68
N LEU A 83 1.77 2.18 -5.79
CA LEU A 83 1.16 2.20 -7.13
C LEU A 83 0.41 0.90 -7.42
N GLU A 84 0.88 -0.22 -6.85
CA GLU A 84 0.23 -1.50 -7.04
C GLU A 84 -1.05 -1.64 -6.22
N MET A 85 -1.03 -1.21 -4.97
CA MET A 85 -2.22 -1.14 -4.12
C MET A 85 -3.33 -0.32 -4.77
N MET A 86 -3.01 0.80 -5.43
CA MET A 86 -3.99 1.65 -6.09
C MET A 86 -4.76 0.96 -7.23
N LYS A 87 -4.24 -0.12 -7.81
CA LYS A 87 -4.93 -0.91 -8.84
C LYS A 87 -6.00 -1.83 -8.26
N HIS A 88 -6.00 -2.07 -6.94
CA HIS A 88 -6.87 -3.01 -6.28
C HIS A 88 -7.96 -2.31 -5.46
N ARG A 89 -9.16 -2.93 -5.39
CA ARG A 89 -10.33 -2.40 -4.67
C ARG A 89 -10.02 -2.05 -3.22
N PHE A 90 -9.36 -2.95 -2.49
CA PHE A 90 -9.06 -2.75 -1.07
C PHE A 90 -7.81 -1.90 -0.87
N GLY A 91 -6.77 -2.14 -1.68
CA GLY A 91 -5.50 -1.40 -1.59
C GLY A 91 -5.67 0.11 -1.82
N ASN A 92 -6.48 0.53 -2.79
CA ASN A 92 -6.75 1.94 -3.04
C ASN A 92 -7.34 2.65 -1.81
N THR A 93 -8.30 2.02 -1.11
CA THR A 93 -8.87 2.58 0.12
C THR A 93 -7.81 2.77 1.21
N VAL A 94 -6.89 1.82 1.36
CA VAL A 94 -5.77 1.94 2.31
C VAL A 94 -4.84 3.09 1.91
N VAL A 95 -4.51 3.23 0.63
CA VAL A 95 -3.67 4.33 0.13
C VAL A 95 -4.31 5.69 0.41
N GLN A 96 -5.62 5.84 0.20
CA GLN A 96 -6.33 7.07 0.56
C GLN A 96 -6.27 7.35 2.07
N LYS A 97 -6.40 6.31 2.90
CA LYS A 97 -6.27 6.45 4.35
C LYS A 97 -4.86 6.87 4.75
N MET A 98 -3.82 6.28 4.15
CA MET A 98 -2.42 6.68 4.34
C MET A 98 -2.21 8.16 3.99
N LEU A 99 -2.72 8.65 2.86
CA LEU A 99 -2.64 10.06 2.48
C LEU A 99 -3.31 11.00 3.50
N ASN A 100 -4.37 10.54 4.17
CA ASN A 100 -5.09 11.33 5.16
C ASN A 100 -4.37 11.40 6.52
N VAL A 101 -3.58 10.38 6.88
CA VAL A 101 -2.86 10.34 8.17
C VAL A 101 -1.37 10.68 8.06
N ALA A 102 -0.81 10.70 6.86
CA ALA A 102 0.57 11.04 6.60
C ALA A 102 0.87 12.51 6.96
N ASP A 103 2.06 12.75 7.53
CA ASP A 103 2.62 14.09 7.61
C ASP A 103 2.88 14.70 6.22
N SER A 104 3.19 15.99 6.19
CA SER A 104 3.41 16.73 4.95
C SER A 104 4.51 16.12 4.07
N ALA A 105 5.60 15.63 4.67
CA ALA A 105 6.72 15.08 3.91
C ALA A 105 6.35 13.76 3.23
N ARG A 106 5.72 12.84 3.96
CA ARG A 106 5.27 11.54 3.44
C ARG A 106 4.13 11.70 2.44
N ARG A 107 3.17 12.58 2.71
CA ARG A 107 2.09 12.90 1.78
C ARG A 107 2.63 13.43 0.46
N ASN A 108 3.62 14.35 0.50
CA ASN A 108 4.27 14.87 -0.70
C ASN A 108 4.99 13.76 -1.48
N LYS A 109 5.71 12.85 -0.81
CA LYS A 109 6.34 11.68 -1.45
C LYS A 109 5.32 10.79 -2.15
N MET A 110 4.22 10.43 -1.48
CA MET A 110 3.15 9.62 -2.07
C MET A 110 2.54 10.31 -3.30
N MET A 111 2.19 11.60 -3.18
CA MET A 111 1.60 12.36 -4.28
C MET A 111 2.55 12.49 -5.47
N PHE A 112 3.85 12.70 -5.23
CA PHE A 112 4.86 12.75 -6.28
C PHE A 112 4.96 11.43 -7.04
N ALA A 113 4.96 10.29 -6.34
CA ALA A 113 4.98 8.97 -6.95
C ALA A 113 3.75 8.72 -7.83
N ILE A 114 2.55 9.05 -7.32
CA ILE A 114 1.28 8.90 -8.06
C ILE A 114 1.28 9.76 -9.34
N LYS A 115 1.65 11.04 -9.23
CA LYS A 115 1.68 11.98 -10.36
C LYS A 115 2.69 11.55 -11.42
N THR A 116 3.88 11.14 -10.99
CA THR A 116 4.95 10.65 -11.89
C THR A 116 4.50 9.42 -12.67
N ALA A 117 3.80 8.48 -12.03
CA ALA A 117 3.27 7.30 -12.69
C ALA A 117 2.22 7.64 -13.75
N GLN A 118 1.30 8.56 -13.45
CA GLN A 118 0.29 9.03 -14.41
C GLN A 118 0.92 9.70 -15.65
N LEU A 119 1.94 10.53 -15.45
CA LEU A 119 2.66 11.20 -16.56
C LEU A 119 3.42 10.22 -17.47
N LYS A 120 3.98 9.15 -16.91
CA LYS A 120 4.62 8.08 -17.71
C LYS A 120 3.59 7.34 -18.58
N ASN A 121 2.40 7.11 -18.04
CA ASN A 121 1.33 6.43 -18.78
C ASN A 121 0.77 7.29 -19.94
N THR A 122 0.65 8.61 -19.75
CA THR A 122 0.21 9.52 -20.82
C THR A 122 1.23 9.63 -21.96
N LYS A 123 2.53 9.76 -21.65
CA LYS A 123 3.60 9.75 -22.66
C LYS A 123 3.67 8.44 -23.46
N ASN A 124 3.48 7.30 -22.80
CA ASN A 124 3.52 6.00 -23.47
C ASN A 124 2.36 5.82 -24.47
N ARG A 125 1.18 6.42 -24.20
CA ARG A 125 0.05 6.42 -25.14
C ARG A 125 0.32 7.28 -26.38
N SER A 126 0.91 8.46 -26.22
CA SER A 126 1.25 9.33 -27.36
C SER A 126 2.38 8.75 -28.22
N SER A 127 3.38 8.09 -27.63
CA SER A 127 4.42 7.38 -28.40
C SER A 127 3.87 6.19 -29.21
N LYS A 128 2.87 5.46 -28.69
CA LYS A 128 2.26 4.31 -29.39
C LYS A 128 1.38 4.73 -30.58
N SER A 129 0.77 5.92 -30.55
CA SER A 129 0.04 6.47 -31.70
C SER A 129 0.95 6.89 -32.86
N LEU A 130 2.20 7.29 -32.60
CA LEU A 130 3.15 7.70 -33.64
C LEU A 130 3.77 6.52 -34.39
N SER A 131 3.92 5.35 -33.76
CA SER A 131 4.49 4.16 -34.40
C SER A 131 3.54 3.43 -35.37
N THR A 132 2.22 3.65 -35.28
CA THR A 132 1.23 2.98 -36.15
C THR A 132 1.03 3.70 -37.49
N VAL A 133 1.45 4.97 -37.63
CA VAL A 133 1.25 5.76 -38.86
C VAL A 133 2.33 5.51 -39.92
N ARG A 134 3.43 4.82 -39.59
CA ARG A 134 4.59 4.66 -40.48
C ARG A 134 4.75 3.26 -41.11
N GLY A 135 3.77 2.38 -40.97
CA GLY A 135 3.83 0.99 -41.45
C GLY A 135 2.93 0.65 -42.65
N GLY A 136 2.31 1.64 -43.31
CA GLY A 136 1.37 1.41 -44.41
C GLY A 136 1.73 2.22 -45.64
N ALA A 137 2.86 1.92 -46.26
CA ALA A 137 3.21 2.37 -47.61
C ALA A 137 4.34 1.49 -48.18
N GLU A 138 4.01 0.24 -48.52
CA GLU A 138 4.71 -0.57 -49.54
C GLU A 138 3.68 -1.40 -50.30
#